data_AF-A0A7Y4QCU7-F1
#
_entry.id   AF-A0A7Y4QCU7-F1
#
_cell.length_a   1.000
_cell.length_b   1.000
_cell.length_c   1.000
_cell.angle_alpha   90.00
_cell.angle_beta   90.00
_cell.angle_gamma   90.00
#
_symmetry.space_group_name_H-M   'P 1'
#
loop_
_entity.id
_entity.type
_entity.pdbx_description
1 polymer ?
#
loop_
_entity_poly.entity_id
_entity_poly.type
_entity_poly.pdbx_seq_one_letter_code
_entity_poly.pdbx_strand_id
1 'polypeptide(L)'
;HSASGCSIDGSVRILKSYQAELGISFLDPSQVAFMINGEVKLFPRLEVKRLFESGQLNAATPTFNNLVATKMDFEKQWKIPVEKSWMVKYLPKTALNV
;
A
#
# COMPACT_ATOMS: atom_id res chain seq x y z
N HIS A 1 -17.72 14.48 -9.33
CA HIS A 1 -18.58 13.35 -9.69
C HIS A 1 -18.40 12.28 -8.64
N SER A 2 -19.37 12.11 -7.75
CA SER A 2 -19.32 11.05 -6.73
C SER A 2 -20.02 9.81 -7.28
N ALA A 3 -19.35 8.66 -7.24
CA ALA A 3 -20.00 7.39 -7.52
C ALA A 3 -21.14 7.18 -6.51
N SER A 4 -22.33 6.77 -6.99
CA SER A 4 -23.47 6.46 -6.13
C SER A 4 -23.18 5.22 -5.28
N GLY A 5 -23.66 5.17 -4.03
CA GLY A 5 -23.43 4.06 -3.10
C GLY A 5 -23.71 2.68 -3.71
N CYS A 6 -24.80 2.53 -4.47
CA CYS A 6 -25.15 1.29 -5.15
C CYS A 6 -24.12 0.82 -6.19
N SER A 7 -23.42 1.74 -6.88
CA SER A 7 -22.41 1.39 -7.89
C SER A 7 -21.08 0.96 -7.25
N ILE A 8 -20.72 1.58 -6.12
CA ILE A 8 -19.56 1.19 -5.30
C ILE A 8 -19.79 -0.21 -4.71
N ASP A 9 -20.98 -0.45 -4.15
CA ASP A 9 -21.35 -1.73 -3.58
C ASP A 9 -21.34 -2.86 -4.62
N GLY A 10 -21.77 -2.58 -5.86
CA GLY A 10 -21.69 -3.51 -6.98
C GLY A 10 -20.26 -3.90 -7.33
N SER A 11 -19.35 -2.92 -7.40
CA SER A 11 -17.94 -3.17 -7.72
C SER A 11 -17.22 -3.98 -6.64
N VAL A 12 -17.48 -3.66 -5.37
CA VAL A 12 -16.92 -4.42 -4.23
C VAL A 12 -17.45 -5.84 -4.20
N ARG A 13 -18.73 -6.06 -4.56
CA ARG A 13 -19.31 -7.41 -4.65
C ARG A 13 -18.59 -8.27 -5.68
N ILE A 14 -18.30 -7.73 -6.86
CA ILE A 14 -17.56 -8.44 -7.93
C ILE A 14 -16.14 -8.80 -7.46
N LEU A 15 -15.43 -7.86 -6.81
CA LEU A 15 -14.10 -8.16 -6.28
C LEU A 15 -14.16 -9.28 -5.23
N LYS A 16 -15.16 -9.25 -4.33
CA LYS A 16 -15.36 -10.28 -3.31
C LYS A 16 -15.68 -11.66 -3.91
N SER A 17 -16.42 -11.75 -5.01
CA SER A 17 -16.67 -13.04 -5.67
C SER A 17 -15.39 -13.64 -6.23
N TYR A 18 -14.54 -12.82 -6.87
CA TYR A 18 -13.24 -13.27 -7.36
C TYR A 18 -12.27 -13.65 -6.23
N GLN A 19 -12.27 -12.93 -5.11
CA GLN A 19 -11.49 -13.32 -3.93
C GLN A 19 -11.84 -14.74 -3.46
N ALA A 20 -13.14 -15.07 -3.42
CA ALA A 20 -13.62 -16.39 -3.00
C ALA A 20 -13.21 -17.50 -3.97
N GLU A 21 -13.27 -17.21 -5.28
CA GLU A 21 -12.86 -18.17 -6.32
C GLU A 21 -11.35 -18.42 -6.33
N LEU A 22 -10.55 -17.35 -6.18
CA LEU A 22 -9.09 -17.41 -6.27
C LEU A 22 -8.41 -17.73 -4.93
N GLY A 23 -9.14 -17.66 -3.82
CA GLY A 23 -8.59 -17.84 -2.47
C GLY A 23 -7.57 -16.76 -2.06
N ILE A 24 -7.67 -15.56 -2.63
CA ILE A 24 -6.77 -14.42 -2.35
C ILE A 24 -7.53 -13.22 -1.80
N SER A 25 -6.82 -12.33 -1.09
CA SER A 25 -7.40 -11.09 -0.57
C SER A 25 -6.94 -9.88 -1.39
N PHE A 26 -7.89 -9.17 -1.97
CA PHE A 26 -7.67 -7.91 -2.70
C PHE A 26 -7.82 -6.67 -1.82
N LEU A 27 -8.65 -6.77 -0.78
CA LEU A 27 -9.09 -5.63 0.03
C LEU A 27 -8.66 -5.79 1.50
N ASP A 28 -7.43 -6.27 1.75
CA ASP A 28 -6.88 -6.40 3.10
C ASP A 28 -6.12 -5.13 3.54
N PRO A 29 -6.72 -4.27 4.40
CA PRO A 29 -6.06 -3.07 4.90
C PRO A 29 -4.99 -3.36 5.96
N SER A 30 -4.85 -4.62 6.41
CA SER A 30 -3.82 -5.03 7.35
C SER A 30 -2.46 -5.24 6.68
N GLN A 31 -2.40 -5.29 5.34
CA GLN A 31 -1.18 -5.48 4.58
C GLN A 31 -0.67 -4.17 3.99
N VAL A 32 0.65 -4.06 3.85
CA VAL A 32 1.33 -2.95 3.18
C VAL A 32 2.24 -3.50 2.09
N ALA A 33 2.13 -2.94 0.89
CA ALA A 33 2.89 -3.36 -0.28
C ALA A 33 4.19 -2.55 -0.44
N PHE A 34 5.27 -3.24 -0.80
CA PHE A 34 6.57 -2.66 -1.15
C PHE A 34 7.10 -3.30 -2.43
N MET A 35 7.88 -2.55 -3.19
CA MET A 35 8.62 -3.08 -4.34
C MET A 35 10.03 -3.47 -3.90
N ILE A 36 10.33 -4.77 -3.91
CA ILE A 36 11.63 -5.32 -3.47
C ILE A 36 12.13 -6.24 -4.57
N ASN A 37 13.32 -5.95 -5.12
CA ASN A 37 13.93 -6.71 -6.20
C ASN A 37 13.03 -6.88 -7.45
N GLY A 38 12.21 -5.86 -7.75
CA GLY A 38 11.28 -5.88 -8.89
C GLY A 38 9.97 -6.62 -8.63
N GLU A 39 9.76 -7.15 -7.43
CA GLU A 39 8.53 -7.84 -7.04
C GLU A 39 7.76 -7.06 -5.98
N VAL A 40 6.42 -7.20 -6.02
CA VAL A 40 5.56 -6.68 -4.97
C VAL A 40 5.56 -7.67 -3.80
N LYS A 41 5.99 -7.20 -2.63
CA LYS A 41 5.92 -7.95 -1.37
C LYS A 41 4.95 -7.28 -0.41
N LEU A 42 4.07 -8.09 0.17
CA LEU A 42 3.12 -7.67 1.19
C LEU A 42 3.66 -8.03 2.57
N PHE A 43 3.58 -7.09 3.49
CA PHE A 43 3.90 -7.31 4.89
C PHE A 43 2.74 -6.87 5.77
N PRO A 44 2.46 -7.55 6.89
CA PRO A 44 1.49 -7.06 7.83
C PRO A 44 1.93 -5.71 8.38
N ARG A 45 1.00 -4.76 8.46
CA ARG A 45 1.24 -3.37 8.89
C ARG A 45 1.93 -3.30 10.26
N LEU A 46 1.65 -4.25 11.14
CA LEU A 46 2.25 -4.34 12.48
C LEU A 46 3.74 -4.72 12.43
N GLU A 47 4.20 -5.40 11.37
CA GLU A 47 5.60 -5.80 11.20
C GLU A 47 6.46 -4.73 10.55
N VAL A 48 5.85 -3.79 9.82
CA VAL A 48 6.54 -2.76 9.04
C VAL A 48 7.61 -2.06 9.89
N LYS A 49 7.28 -1.61 11.10
CA LYS A 49 8.24 -0.95 11.99
C LYS A 49 9.51 -1.79 12.23
N ARG A 50 9.35 -3.08 12.53
CA ARG A 50 10.46 -4.01 12.76
C ARG A 50 11.30 -4.21 11.50
N LEU A 51 10.69 -4.24 10.31
CA LEU A 51 11.43 -4.37 9.05
C LEU A 51 12.38 -3.18 8.83
N PHE A 52 11.94 -1.96 9.15
CA PHE A 52 12.80 -0.77 9.13
C PHE A 52 13.89 -0.81 10.20
N GLU A 53 13.56 -1.23 11.43
CA GLU A 53 14.56 -1.37 12.51
C GLU A 53 15.63 -2.41 12.17
N SER A 54 15.28 -3.47 11.44
CA SER A 54 16.22 -4.49 10.97
C SER A 54 17.02 -4.10 9.72
N GLY A 55 16.72 -2.95 9.10
CA GLY A 55 17.37 -2.50 7.86
C GLY A 55 16.91 -3.21 6.59
N GLN A 56 15.90 -4.08 6.66
CA GLN A 56 15.31 -4.74 5.47
C GLN A 56 14.54 -3.76 4.58
N LEU A 57 14.00 -2.69 5.17
CA LEU A 57 13.39 -1.57 4.48
C LEU A 57 14.09 -0.28 4.91
N ASN A 58 14.13 0.69 4.02
CA ASN A 58 14.71 2.02 4.25
C ASN A 58 13.83 3.13 3.64
N ALA A 59 14.17 4.38 3.93
CA ALA A 59 13.45 5.57 3.48
C ALA A 59 13.20 5.61 1.97
N ALA A 60 14.17 5.14 1.18
CA ALA A 60 14.13 5.09 -0.28
C ALA A 60 13.34 3.89 -0.84
N THR A 61 12.97 2.92 -0.02
CA THR A 61 12.28 1.71 -0.48
C THR A 61 10.93 2.09 -1.11
N PRO A 62 10.63 1.66 -2.36
CA PRO A 62 9.39 2.04 -3.00
C PRO A 62 8.18 1.34 -2.38
N THR A 63 7.11 2.09 -2.16
CA THR A 63 5.80 1.65 -1.67
C THR A 63 4.68 2.24 -2.52
N PHE A 64 3.43 1.92 -2.19
CA PHE A 64 2.24 2.28 -2.96
C PHE A 64 1.32 3.22 -2.18
N ASN A 65 1.04 4.39 -2.76
CA ASN A 65 0.13 5.39 -2.22
C ASN A 65 -1.30 5.14 -2.71
N ASN A 66 -2.05 4.31 -2.01
CA ASN A 66 -3.45 4.03 -2.34
C ASN A 66 -4.43 5.17 -1.97
N LEU A 67 -3.92 6.33 -1.54
CA LEU A 67 -4.71 7.51 -1.15
C LEU A 67 -4.76 8.59 -2.25
N VAL A 68 -4.25 8.31 -3.45
CA VAL A 68 -4.29 9.23 -4.59
C VAL A 68 -5.73 9.56 -4.99
N ALA A 69 -6.02 10.85 -5.21
CA ALA A 69 -7.38 11.33 -5.48
C ALA A 69 -7.68 11.55 -6.95
N THR A 70 -6.65 11.77 -7.78
CA THR A 70 -6.81 12.04 -9.21
C THR A 70 -6.10 10.99 -10.05
N LYS A 71 -6.55 10.81 -11.29
CA LYS A 71 -5.87 9.96 -12.28
C LYS A 71 -4.41 10.39 -12.49
N MET A 72 -4.16 11.70 -12.53
CA MET A 72 -2.81 12.23 -12.67
C MET A 72 -1.92 11.83 -11.50
N ASP A 73 -2.43 11.89 -10.26
CA ASP A 73 -1.69 11.46 -9.08
C ASP A 73 -1.47 9.95 -9.08
N PHE A 74 -2.44 9.17 -9.56
CA PHE A 74 -2.24 7.74 -9.75
C PHE A 74 -1.09 7.45 -10.73
N GLU A 75 -1.08 8.09 -11.90
CA GLU A 75 -0.03 7.87 -12.91
C GLU A 75 1.36 8.31 -12.44
N LYS A 76 1.44 9.37 -11.64
CA LYS A 76 2.72 9.99 -11.26
C LYS A 76 3.20 9.63 -9.85
N GLN A 77 2.30 9.36 -8.93
CA GLN A 77 2.54 9.32 -7.48
C GLN A 77 1.94 8.08 -6.81
N TRP A 78 1.44 7.10 -7.58
CA TRP A 78 0.99 5.84 -6.98
C TRP A 78 2.15 5.02 -6.42
N LYS A 79 3.31 4.99 -7.08
CA LYS A 79 4.54 4.37 -6.56
C LYS A 79 5.52 5.45 -6.10
N ILE A 80 5.82 5.49 -4.81
CA ILE A 80 6.65 6.53 -4.18
C ILE A 80 7.62 5.91 -3.17
N PRO A 81 8.77 6.54 -2.87
CA PRO A 81 9.60 6.12 -1.75
C PRO A 81 8.86 6.33 -0.43
N VAL A 82 9.16 5.49 0.56
CA VAL A 82 8.52 5.51 1.87
C VAL A 82 8.60 6.87 2.56
N GLU A 83 9.72 7.58 2.45
CA GLU A 83 9.92 8.91 3.02
C GLU A 83 8.88 9.95 2.54
N LYS A 84 8.30 9.74 1.35
CA LYS A 84 7.25 10.59 0.76
C LYS A 84 5.84 10.06 1.03
N SER A 85 5.72 8.93 1.69
CA SER A 85 4.44 8.28 1.96
C SER A 85 3.84 8.70 3.30
N TRP A 86 2.55 8.42 3.50
CA TRP A 86 1.86 8.63 4.76
C TRP A 86 2.49 7.86 5.93
N MET A 87 3.23 6.79 5.65
CA MET A 87 3.85 5.92 6.66
C MET A 87 5.00 6.59 7.40
N VAL A 88 5.66 7.59 6.81
CA VAL A 88 6.83 8.27 7.38
C VAL A 88 6.58 8.75 8.81
N LYS A 89 5.35 9.15 9.12
CA LYS A 89 4.91 9.63 10.45
C LYS A 89 4.91 8.56 11.53
N TYR A 90 4.91 7.28 11.15
CA TYR A 90 4.80 6.13 12.03
C TYR A 90 6.10 5.32 12.11
N LEU A 91 7.15 5.74 11.40
CA LEU A 91 8.45 5.06 11.40
C LEU A 91 9.39 5.69 12.43
N PRO A 92 10.31 4.90 13.01
CA PRO A 92 11.31 5.42 13.94
C PRO A 92 12.25 6.37 13.19
N LYS A 93 12.73 7.44 13.85
CA LYS A 93 13.61 8.44 13.21
C LYS A 93 14.91 7.83 12.65
N THR A 94 15.41 6.77 13.27
CA THR A 94 16.57 6.01 12.82
C THR A 94 16.37 5.39 11.43
N ALA A 95 15.13 5.09 11.05
CA ALA A 95 14.79 4.52 9.74
C ALA A 95 14.77 5.54 8.59
N LEU A 96 14.86 6.84 8.89
CA LEU A 96 14.80 7.93 7.91
C LEU A 96 16.17 8.53 7.59
N ASN A 97 17.23 8.07 8.25
CA ASN A 97 18.58 8.64 8.18
C ASN A 97 19.62 7.70 7.54
N VAL A 98 19.18 6.72 6.75
CA VAL A 98 20.06 5.73 6.08
C VAL A 98 20.02 5.92 4.58
#